data_AF-A0A535SUA8-F1
#
_entry.id   AF-A0A535SUA8-F1
#
_cell.length_a   1.000
_cell.length_b   1.000
_cell.length_c   1.000
_cell.angle_alpha   90.00
_cell.angle_beta   90.00
_cell.angle_gamma   90.00
#
_symmetry.space_group_name_H-M   'P 1'
#
loop_
_entity.id
_entity.type
_entity.pdbx_description
1 polymer ?
#
loop_
_entity_poly.entity_id
_entity_poly.type
_entity_poly.pdbx_seq_one_letter_code
_entity_poly.pdbx_strand_id
1 'polypeptide(L)'
;MLPLFRAVLVWVVILVTVILPRLAPPAQQSVTVAVSQLTAFDRDSAVQHARNQRVQAAQMAQVQSWSLELKQGLAEYQAKQVAEAAAQAQAEAIAARGNHPAPPPEIARDIVDAFSPLGAGAVQWAMNVAWCESRYHPNSVNTDSGASGLFQFLPSTWSGTPYASQSPFDPRANSFAAAWLYSHYGPGRWVCQG
;
A
#
# COMPACT_ATOMS: atom_id res chain seq x y z
N MET A 1 -63.69 -48.89 -87.52
CA MET A 1 -63.01 -47.84 -86.72
C MET A 1 -63.52 -47.72 -85.26
N LEU A 2 -64.14 -48.77 -84.69
CA LEU A 2 -64.59 -48.80 -83.29
C LEU A 2 -63.59 -49.36 -82.22
N PRO A 3 -62.46 -50.05 -82.54
CA PRO A 3 -61.61 -50.62 -81.48
C PRO A 3 -60.57 -49.64 -80.91
N LEU A 4 -60.15 -48.61 -81.65
CA LEU A 4 -59.14 -47.65 -81.20
C LEU A 4 -59.69 -46.63 -80.18
N PHE A 5 -60.95 -46.19 -80.35
CA PHE A 5 -61.58 -45.26 -79.41
C PHE A 5 -61.80 -45.86 -78.02
N ARG A 6 -62.03 -47.17 -77.92
CA ARG A 6 -62.19 -47.86 -76.64
C ARG A 6 -60.87 -47.94 -75.87
N ALA A 7 -59.75 -48.14 -76.55
CA ALA A 7 -58.43 -48.18 -75.91
C ALA A 7 -58.01 -46.82 -75.35
N VAL A 8 -58.31 -45.72 -76.08
CA VAL A 8 -58.02 -44.35 -75.62
C VAL A 8 -58.86 -43.98 -74.41
N LEU A 9 -60.16 -44.32 -74.39
CA LEU A 9 -61.03 -44.05 -73.24
C LEU A 9 -60.58 -44.80 -71.98
N VAL A 10 -60.16 -46.07 -72.10
CA VAL A 10 -59.63 -46.83 -70.96
C VAL A 10 -58.35 -46.20 -70.41
N TRP A 11 -57.45 -45.75 -71.29
CA TRP A 11 -56.21 -45.09 -70.85
C TRP A 11 -56.45 -43.73 -70.18
N VAL A 12 -57.39 -42.93 -70.69
CA VAL A 12 -57.75 -41.63 -70.09
C VAL A 12 -58.37 -41.82 -68.71
N VAL A 13 -59.26 -42.81 -68.54
CA VAL A 13 -59.88 -43.10 -67.24
C VAL A 13 -58.82 -43.54 -66.22
N ILE A 14 -57.88 -44.41 -66.60
CA ILE A 14 -56.79 -44.83 -65.70
C ILE A 14 -55.90 -43.64 -65.29
N LEU A 15 -55.55 -42.76 -66.24
CA LEU A 15 -54.67 -41.62 -65.96
C LEU A 15 -55.34 -40.60 -65.01
N VAL A 16 -56.64 -40.34 -65.20
CA VAL A 16 -57.39 -39.39 -64.37
C VAL A 16 -57.79 -39.96 -63.00
N THR A 17 -58.20 -41.23 -62.94
CA THR A 17 -58.72 -41.81 -61.68
C THR A 17 -57.64 -42.39 -60.77
N VAL A 18 -56.50 -42.83 -61.32
CA VAL A 18 -55.47 -43.53 -60.53
C VAL A 18 -54.25 -42.65 -60.28
N ILE A 19 -53.79 -41.91 -61.28
CA ILE A 19 -52.48 -41.23 -61.23
C ILE A 19 -52.60 -39.83 -60.64
N LEU A 20 -53.55 -39.02 -61.14
CA LEU A 20 -53.71 -37.62 -60.73
C LEU A 20 -53.99 -37.39 -59.22
N PRO A 21 -54.83 -38.18 -58.51
CA PRO A 21 -55.05 -37.96 -57.07
C PRO A 21 -53.87 -38.41 -56.18
N ARG A 22 -52.82 -39.02 -56.74
CA ARG A 22 -51.61 -39.43 -55.99
C ARG A 22 -50.43 -38.47 -56.13
N LEU A 23 -50.59 -37.38 -56.89
CA LEU A 23 -49.62 -36.30 -56.95
C LEU A 23 -49.86 -35.36 -55.77
N ALA A 24 -48.97 -35.39 -54.78
CA ALA A 24 -49.01 -34.48 -53.66
C ALA A 24 -48.89 -33.02 -54.16
N PRO A 25 -49.71 -32.07 -53.69
CA PRO A 25 -49.54 -30.65 -54.03
C PRO A 25 -48.18 -30.16 -53.51
N PRO A 26 -47.53 -29.20 -54.19
CA PRO A 26 -46.27 -28.64 -53.71
C PRO A 26 -46.49 -27.95 -52.36
N ALA A 27 -45.67 -28.33 -51.37
CA ALA A 27 -45.73 -27.75 -50.04
C ALA A 27 -45.46 -26.23 -50.10
N GLN A 28 -46.45 -25.42 -49.74
CA GLN A 28 -46.25 -23.99 -49.47
C GLN A 28 -45.50 -23.85 -48.14
N GLN A 29 -44.20 -23.51 -48.21
CA GLN A 29 -43.41 -23.16 -47.04
C GLN A 29 -43.78 -21.73 -46.60
N SER A 30 -44.61 -21.60 -45.56
CA SER A 30 -44.74 -20.35 -44.82
C SER A 30 -43.53 -20.19 -43.89
N VAL A 31 -42.66 -19.21 -44.18
CA VAL A 31 -41.56 -18.84 -43.28
C VAL A 31 -42.15 -18.06 -42.10
N THR A 32 -42.39 -18.74 -40.99
CA THR A 32 -42.80 -18.12 -39.74
C THR A 32 -41.61 -17.34 -39.17
N VAL A 33 -41.70 -16.01 -39.12
CA VAL A 33 -40.73 -15.14 -38.45
C VAL A 33 -40.91 -15.29 -36.95
N ALA A 34 -40.37 -16.36 -36.38
CA ALA A 34 -40.43 -16.67 -34.95
C ALA A 34 -39.03 -16.94 -34.39
N VAL A 35 -38.01 -16.17 -34.81
CA VAL A 35 -36.62 -16.33 -34.32
C VAL A 35 -35.90 -14.98 -34.23
N SER A 36 -36.45 -14.02 -33.48
CA SER A 36 -35.70 -12.80 -33.13
C SER A 36 -35.89 -12.34 -31.68
N GLN A 37 -37.03 -12.63 -31.04
CA GLN A 37 -37.30 -12.11 -29.68
C GLN A 37 -36.66 -12.95 -28.57
N LEU A 38 -36.60 -14.29 -28.70
CA LEU A 38 -35.91 -15.17 -27.74
C LEU A 38 -34.39 -14.91 -27.71
N THR A 39 -33.78 -14.68 -28.87
CA THR A 39 -32.33 -14.41 -28.97
C THR A 39 -31.90 -13.07 -28.39
N ALA A 40 -32.80 -12.08 -28.32
CA ALA A 40 -32.49 -10.78 -27.72
C ALA A 40 -32.48 -10.86 -26.18
N PHE A 41 -33.47 -11.53 -25.59
CA PHE A 41 -33.57 -11.72 -24.14
C PHE A 41 -32.40 -12.54 -23.57
N ASP A 42 -32.00 -13.62 -24.25
CA ASP A 42 -30.84 -14.43 -23.84
C ASP A 42 -29.51 -13.67 -23.92
N ARG A 43 -29.37 -12.79 -24.93
CA ARG A 43 -28.20 -11.90 -25.05
C ARG A 43 -28.16 -10.86 -23.94
N ASP A 44 -29.30 -10.24 -23.64
CA ASP A 44 -29.39 -9.27 -22.54
C ASP A 44 -29.08 -9.94 -21.20
N SER A 45 -29.61 -11.14 -20.95
CA SER A 45 -29.30 -11.95 -19.76
C SER A 45 -27.81 -12.26 -19.65
N ALA A 46 -27.18 -12.76 -20.72
CA ALA A 46 -25.74 -13.06 -20.73
C ALA A 46 -24.87 -11.82 -20.50
N VAL A 47 -25.24 -10.67 -21.09
CA VAL A 47 -24.56 -9.40 -20.87
C VAL A 47 -24.71 -8.93 -19.42
N GLN A 48 -25.90 -9.03 -18.83
CA GLN A 48 -26.12 -8.69 -17.41
C GLN A 48 -25.31 -9.60 -16.48
N HIS A 49 -25.28 -10.91 -16.74
CA HIS A 49 -24.45 -11.85 -15.97
C HIS A 49 -22.97 -11.50 -16.05
N ALA A 50 -22.44 -11.24 -17.26
CA ALA A 50 -21.05 -10.82 -17.44
C ALA A 50 -20.75 -9.49 -16.74
N ARG A 51 -21.69 -8.54 -16.75
CA ARG A 51 -21.56 -7.27 -16.04
C ARG A 51 -21.50 -7.48 -14.53
N ASN A 52 -22.39 -8.30 -13.98
CA ASN A 52 -22.43 -8.63 -12.56
C ASN A 52 -21.14 -9.34 -12.11
N GLN A 53 -20.65 -10.30 -12.90
CA GLN A 53 -19.38 -10.97 -12.63
C GLN A 53 -18.20 -9.98 -12.62
N ARG A 54 -18.15 -9.03 -13.56
CA ARG A 54 -17.12 -7.99 -13.58
C ARG A 54 -17.20 -7.07 -12.38
N VAL A 55 -18.41 -6.66 -11.98
CA VAL A 55 -18.62 -5.83 -10.78
C VAL A 55 -18.18 -6.58 -9.52
N GLN A 56 -18.56 -7.84 -9.38
CA GLN A 56 -18.12 -8.69 -8.27
C GLN A 56 -16.60 -8.87 -8.25
N ALA A 57 -15.98 -9.13 -9.40
CA ALA A 57 -14.52 -9.24 -9.52
C ALA A 57 -13.83 -7.91 -9.16
N ALA A 58 -14.37 -6.77 -9.59
CA ALA A 58 -13.84 -5.45 -9.25
C ALA A 58 -13.96 -5.15 -7.75
N GLN A 59 -15.10 -5.50 -7.13
CA GLN A 59 -15.29 -5.38 -5.68
C GLN A 59 -14.30 -6.26 -4.90
N MET A 60 -14.09 -7.51 -5.32
CA MET A 60 -13.10 -8.38 -4.69
C MET A 60 -11.68 -7.85 -4.86
N ALA A 61 -11.32 -7.33 -6.03
CA ALA A 61 -10.01 -6.72 -6.27
C ALA A 61 -9.78 -5.50 -5.36
N GLN A 62 -10.81 -4.67 -5.16
CA GLN A 62 -10.74 -3.53 -4.24
C GLN A 62 -10.57 -3.95 -2.77
N VAL A 63 -11.27 -5.00 -2.34
CA VAL A 63 -11.09 -5.55 -0.98
C VAL A 63 -9.68 -6.10 -0.81
N GLN A 64 -9.14 -6.78 -1.83
CA GLN A 64 -7.78 -7.28 -1.81
C GLN A 64 -6.75 -6.15 -1.73
N SER A 65 -6.91 -5.07 -2.50
CA SER A 65 -5.97 -3.93 -2.46
C SER A 65 -5.95 -3.25 -1.09
N TRP A 66 -7.11 -2.98 -0.50
CA TRP A 66 -7.18 -2.44 0.87
C TRP A 66 -6.60 -3.39 1.91
N SER A 67 -6.81 -4.70 1.76
CA SER A 67 -6.22 -5.68 2.68
C SER A 67 -4.68 -5.69 2.60
N LEU A 68 -4.11 -5.43 1.42
CA LEU A 68 -2.67 -5.35 1.23
C LEU A 68 -2.12 -4.07 1.86
N GLU A 69 -2.76 -2.93 1.62
CA GLU A 69 -2.40 -1.64 2.22
C GLU A 69 -2.41 -1.71 3.75
N LEU A 70 -3.45 -2.31 4.34
CA LEU A 70 -3.53 -2.52 5.79
C LEU A 70 -2.38 -3.40 6.31
N LYS A 71 -2.07 -4.50 5.61
CA LYS A 71 -0.96 -5.40 5.97
C LYS A 71 0.39 -4.68 5.89
N GLN A 72 0.59 -3.86 4.86
CA GLN A 72 1.80 -3.05 4.71
C GLN A 72 1.93 -2.04 5.84
N GLY A 73 0.87 -1.28 6.14
CA GLY A 73 0.87 -0.33 7.25
C GLY A 73 1.14 -0.98 8.60
N LEU A 74 0.59 -2.19 8.85
CA LEU A 74 0.88 -2.94 10.07
C LEU A 74 2.35 -3.39 10.15
N ALA A 75 2.91 -3.89 9.05
CA ALA A 75 4.31 -4.29 8.99
C ALA A 75 5.25 -3.09 9.22
N GLU A 76 4.94 -1.93 8.63
CA GLU A 76 5.67 -0.69 8.87
C GLU A 76 5.59 -0.23 10.33
N TYR A 77 4.41 -0.28 10.94
CA TYR A 77 4.23 0.02 12.36
C TYR A 77 5.07 -0.92 13.24
N GLN A 78 5.02 -2.22 12.98
CA GLN A 78 5.82 -3.21 13.70
C GLN A 78 7.33 -2.95 13.53
N ALA A 79 7.78 -2.63 12.32
CA ALA A 79 9.17 -2.29 12.07
C ALA A 79 9.63 -1.06 12.88
N LYS A 80 8.78 -0.02 13.00
CA LYS A 80 9.06 1.15 13.85
C LYS A 80 9.20 0.75 15.32
N GLN A 81 8.31 -0.10 15.83
CA GLN A 81 8.36 -0.60 17.21
C GLN A 81 9.63 -1.40 17.48
N VAL A 82 10.05 -2.26 16.54
CA VAL A 82 11.31 -3.02 16.66
C VAL A 82 12.52 -2.08 16.63
N ALA A 83 12.51 -1.03 15.80
CA ALA A 83 13.60 -0.06 15.73
C ALA A 83 13.74 0.73 17.05
N GLU A 84 12.63 1.20 17.63
CA GLU A 84 12.64 1.85 18.95
C GLU A 84 13.14 0.90 20.04
N ALA A 85 12.68 -0.36 20.05
CA ALA A 85 13.14 -1.36 21.01
C ALA A 85 14.63 -1.69 20.86
N ALA A 86 15.15 -1.75 19.62
CA ALA A 86 16.56 -1.98 19.36
C ALA A 86 17.42 -0.78 19.81
N ALA A 87 16.98 0.45 19.53
CA ALA A 87 17.64 1.66 20.00
C ALA A 87 17.66 1.73 21.53
N GLN A 88 16.53 1.39 22.17
CA GLN A 88 16.43 1.30 23.62
C GLN A 88 17.38 0.25 24.20
N ALA A 89 17.40 -0.96 23.63
CA ALA A 89 18.31 -2.02 24.08
C ALA A 89 19.79 -1.62 23.93
N GLN A 90 20.14 -0.91 22.85
CA GLN A 90 21.49 -0.36 22.69
C GLN A 90 21.78 0.70 23.76
N ALA A 91 20.84 1.60 24.04
CA ALA A 91 21.00 2.65 25.04
C ALA A 91 21.10 2.07 26.46
N GLU A 92 20.34 1.02 26.78
CA GLU A 92 20.45 0.27 28.03
C GLU A 92 21.80 -0.42 28.17
N ALA A 93 22.31 -1.02 27.10
CA ALA A 93 23.65 -1.61 27.10
C ALA A 93 24.76 -0.55 27.33
N ILE A 94 24.58 0.66 26.82
CA ILE A 94 25.47 1.81 27.07
C ILE A 94 25.33 2.28 28.52
N ALA A 95 24.10 2.52 28.97
CA ALA A 95 23.79 2.94 30.33
C ALA A 95 24.33 1.97 31.39
N ALA A 96 24.26 0.65 31.13
CA ALA A 96 24.83 -0.38 31.99
C ALA A 96 26.37 -0.32 32.11
N ARG A 97 27.06 0.29 31.13
CA ARG A 97 28.51 0.56 31.21
C ARG A 97 28.81 1.90 31.90
N GLY A 98 27.84 2.81 31.93
CA GLY A 98 27.93 4.12 32.57
C GLY A 98 27.32 4.14 33.97
N ASN A 99 27.19 5.33 34.54
CA ASN A 99 26.48 5.58 35.80
C ASN A 99 25.28 6.52 35.57
N HIS A 100 24.43 6.16 34.61
CA HIS A 100 23.21 6.90 34.30
C HIS A 100 22.12 5.94 33.81
N PRO A 101 20.83 6.29 33.96
CA PRO A 101 19.74 5.50 33.39
C PRO A 101 19.77 5.57 31.85
N ALA A 102 19.10 4.62 31.20
CA ALA A 102 18.84 4.72 29.77
C ALA A 102 17.84 5.86 29.48
N PRO A 103 17.93 6.52 28.32
CA PRO A 103 16.89 7.44 27.85
C PRO A 103 15.54 6.73 27.64
N PRO A 104 14.44 7.51 27.49
CA PRO A 104 13.19 7.00 26.91
C PRO A 104 13.40 6.47 25.49
N PRO A 105 12.60 5.48 25.02
CA PRO A 105 12.80 4.83 23.71
C PRO A 105 12.83 5.78 22.52
N GLU A 106 11.97 6.79 22.49
CA GLU A 106 11.90 7.78 21.42
C GLU A 106 13.15 8.66 21.36
N ILE A 107 13.68 9.04 22.53
CA ILE A 107 14.93 9.81 22.63
C ILE A 107 16.13 8.92 22.28
N ALA A 108 16.12 7.66 22.72
CA ALA A 108 17.12 6.68 22.38
C ALA A 108 17.24 6.53 20.86
N ARG A 109 16.09 6.34 20.19
CA ARG A 109 16.02 6.23 18.73
C ARG A 109 16.55 7.48 18.05
N ASP A 110 16.13 8.68 18.45
CA ASP A 110 16.56 9.91 17.82
C ASP A 110 18.08 10.15 17.94
N ILE A 111 18.69 9.80 19.08
CA ILE A 111 20.15 9.83 19.27
C ILE A 111 20.84 8.76 18.41
N VAL A 112 20.36 7.52 18.42
CA VAL A 112 20.94 6.41 17.63
C VAL A 112 20.86 6.70 16.13
N ASP A 113 19.73 7.19 15.63
CA ASP A 113 19.54 7.54 14.23
C ASP A 113 20.53 8.64 13.79
N ALA A 114 20.74 9.66 14.64
CA ALA A 114 21.65 10.76 14.34
C ALA A 114 23.13 10.35 14.36
N PHE A 115 23.55 9.54 15.33
CA PHE A 115 24.97 9.23 15.58
C PHE A 115 25.44 7.88 15.00
N SER A 116 24.54 6.95 14.66
CA SER A 116 24.94 5.65 14.11
C SER A 116 25.80 5.73 12.84
N PRO A 117 25.62 6.69 11.90
CA PRO A 117 26.52 6.82 10.75
C PRO A 117 27.96 7.20 11.14
N LEU A 118 28.15 7.76 12.33
CA LEU A 118 29.46 8.14 12.88
C LEU A 118 30.11 7.00 13.69
N GLY A 119 29.40 5.88 13.86
CA GLY A 119 29.88 4.67 14.52
C GLY A 119 29.45 4.53 15.99
N ALA A 120 29.62 3.32 16.52
CA ALA A 120 29.13 2.95 17.86
C ALA A 120 29.76 3.79 19.00
N GLY A 121 31.01 4.23 18.84
CA GLY A 121 31.67 5.11 19.81
C GLY A 121 31.02 6.49 19.90
N ALA A 122 30.58 7.05 18.77
CA ALA A 122 29.89 8.32 18.72
C ALA A 122 28.48 8.23 19.34
N VAL A 123 27.76 7.11 19.11
CA VAL A 123 26.48 6.84 19.78
C VAL A 123 26.66 6.76 21.29
N GLN A 124 27.68 6.03 21.77
CA GLN A 124 27.97 5.93 23.20
C GLN A 124 28.27 7.31 23.81
N TRP A 125 29.12 8.10 23.17
CA TRP A 125 29.42 9.47 23.59
C TRP A 125 28.13 10.33 23.65
N ALA A 126 27.29 10.26 22.63
CA ALA A 126 26.08 11.07 22.53
C ALA A 126 25.06 10.76 23.64
N MET A 127 24.88 9.47 23.99
CA MET A 127 24.03 9.07 25.11
C MET A 127 24.53 9.70 26.42
N ASN A 128 25.83 9.56 26.69
CA ASN A 128 26.42 10.06 27.93
C ASN A 128 26.34 11.60 28.03
N VAL A 129 26.59 12.31 26.92
CA VAL A 129 26.46 13.77 26.87
C VAL A 129 25.01 14.22 27.02
N ALA A 130 24.06 13.62 26.30
CA ALA A 130 22.64 13.99 26.45
C ALA A 130 22.12 13.79 27.88
N TRP A 131 22.58 12.77 28.59
CA TRP A 131 22.29 12.62 30.02
C TRP A 131 22.89 13.76 30.85
N CYS A 132 24.18 14.05 30.64
CA CYS A 132 24.89 15.06 31.41
C CYS A 132 24.28 16.46 31.21
N GLU A 133 23.94 16.79 29.97
CA GLU A 133 23.43 18.10 29.56
C GLU A 133 21.98 18.33 30.01
N SER A 134 21.09 17.36 29.82
CA SER A 134 19.65 17.58 29.99
C SER A 134 18.93 16.48 30.78
N ARG A 135 19.64 15.44 31.24
CA ARG A 135 19.04 14.19 31.74
C ARG A 135 18.04 13.59 30.75
N TYR A 136 18.36 13.66 29.45
CA TYR A 136 17.48 13.25 28.35
C TYR A 136 16.17 14.04 28.22
N HIS A 137 16.00 15.18 28.90
CA HIS A 137 14.80 16.00 28.75
C HIS A 137 14.94 17.00 27.59
N PRO A 138 14.15 16.86 26.50
CA PRO A 138 14.28 17.71 25.33
C PRO A 138 13.82 19.15 25.53
N ASN A 139 13.09 19.44 26.61
CA ASN A 139 12.61 20.78 26.95
C ASN A 139 13.49 21.48 27.99
N SER A 140 14.67 20.94 28.31
CA SER A 140 15.59 21.55 29.26
C SER A 140 16.12 22.89 28.75
N VAL A 141 16.16 23.88 29.65
CA VAL A 141 16.71 25.20 29.40
C VAL A 141 17.61 25.57 30.57
N ASN A 142 18.83 26.00 30.27
CA ASN A 142 19.71 26.62 31.23
C ASN A 142 19.40 28.12 31.29
N THR A 143 18.94 28.62 32.44
CA THR A 143 18.50 30.02 32.60
C THR A 143 19.61 31.05 32.47
N ASP A 144 20.86 30.67 32.77
CA ASP A 144 21.98 31.60 32.80
C ASP A 144 22.60 31.78 31.41
N SER A 145 22.71 30.69 30.65
CA SER A 145 23.34 30.67 29.33
C SER A 145 22.35 30.68 28.16
N GLY A 146 21.08 30.37 28.42
CA GLY A 146 20.07 30.14 27.38
C GLY A 146 20.24 28.83 26.62
N ALA A 147 21.18 27.96 27.02
CA ALA A 147 21.38 26.68 26.39
C ALA A 147 20.10 25.84 26.44
N SER A 148 19.73 25.21 25.32
CA SER A 148 18.40 24.62 25.14
C SER A 148 18.45 23.23 24.51
N GLY A 149 17.54 22.38 24.96
CA GLY A 149 17.29 21.07 24.37
C GLY A 149 18.20 19.96 24.87
N LEU A 150 18.09 18.81 24.20
CA LEU A 150 18.70 17.56 24.60
C LEU A 150 20.23 17.64 24.79
N PHE A 151 20.92 18.30 23.86
CA PHE A 151 22.37 18.55 23.87
C PHE A 151 22.74 19.98 24.28
N GLN A 152 21.81 20.70 24.93
CA GLN A 152 22.03 22.03 25.52
C GLN A 152 22.76 23.00 24.57
N PHE A 153 22.21 23.21 23.38
CA PHE A 153 22.78 24.15 22.42
C PHE A 153 22.62 25.60 22.89
N LEU A 154 23.71 26.36 22.89
CA LEU A 154 23.63 27.82 23.01
C LEU A 154 22.89 28.42 21.81
N PRO A 155 22.14 29.53 21.98
CA PRO A 155 21.38 30.13 20.88
C PRO A 155 22.22 30.48 19.65
N SER A 156 23.44 31.01 19.85
CA SER A 156 24.37 31.35 18.78
C SER A 156 24.95 30.12 18.07
N THR A 157 25.18 29.04 18.79
CA THR A 157 25.63 27.78 18.20
C THR A 157 24.50 27.14 17.39
N TRP A 158 23.27 27.11 17.94
CA TRP A 158 22.09 26.56 17.28
C TRP A 158 21.82 27.23 15.93
N SER A 159 21.88 28.57 15.89
CA SER A 159 21.63 29.34 14.67
C SER A 159 22.64 29.09 13.56
N GLY A 160 23.85 28.61 13.91
CA GLY A 160 24.88 28.21 12.96
C GLY A 160 24.73 26.78 12.43
N THR A 161 23.80 26.00 12.96
CA THR A 161 23.57 24.62 12.49
C THR A 161 22.64 24.58 11.27
N PRO A 162 22.70 23.54 10.42
CA PRO A 162 21.72 23.33 9.36
C PRO A 162 20.28 23.11 9.84
N TYR A 163 20.08 22.94 11.16
CA TYR A 163 18.80 22.66 11.79
C TYR A 163 18.18 23.91 12.43
N ALA A 164 18.79 25.09 12.26
CA ALA A 164 18.38 26.34 12.89
C ALA A 164 16.92 26.75 12.60
N SER A 165 16.32 26.28 11.50
CA SER A 165 14.91 26.53 11.17
C SER A 165 13.92 25.67 11.98
N GLN A 166 14.41 24.66 12.70
CA GLN A 166 13.64 23.79 13.57
C GLN A 166 13.77 24.26 15.02
N SER A 167 12.90 23.71 15.89
CA SER A 167 12.99 23.99 17.33
C SER A 167 14.22 23.31 17.93
N PRO A 168 15.02 24.00 18.77
CA PRO A 168 16.05 23.33 19.56
C PRO A 168 15.46 22.34 20.59
N PHE A 169 14.16 22.40 20.86
CA PHE A 169 13.44 21.48 21.73
C PHE A 169 12.86 20.25 21.01
N ASP A 170 12.97 20.19 19.68
CA ASP A 170 12.68 18.96 18.95
C ASP A 170 13.87 17.98 19.17
N PRO A 171 13.66 16.85 19.86
CA PRO A 171 14.75 15.92 20.21
C PRO A 171 15.47 15.38 18.97
N ARG A 172 14.74 15.17 17.87
CA ARG A 172 15.31 14.70 16.62
C ARG A 172 16.17 15.77 15.98
N ALA A 173 15.63 16.97 15.78
CA ALA A 173 16.41 18.08 15.21
C ALA A 173 17.66 18.39 16.06
N ASN A 174 17.51 18.38 17.40
CA ASN A 174 18.60 18.62 18.33
C ASN A 174 19.69 17.54 18.26
N SER A 175 19.30 16.26 18.20
CA SER A 175 20.24 15.13 18.06
C SER A 175 21.00 15.18 16.73
N PHE A 176 20.31 15.46 15.63
CA PHE A 176 20.95 15.59 14.31
C PHE A 176 21.87 16.82 14.22
N ALA A 177 21.50 17.94 14.86
CA ALA A 177 22.38 19.10 15.00
C ALA A 177 23.64 18.77 15.81
N ALA A 178 23.51 18.00 16.89
CA ALA A 178 24.64 17.54 17.70
C ALA A 178 25.56 16.62 16.89
N ALA A 179 25.02 15.65 16.15
CA ALA A 179 25.80 14.78 15.28
C ALA A 179 26.53 15.55 14.17
N TRP A 180 25.86 16.54 13.56
CA TRP A 180 26.48 17.44 12.60
C TRP A 180 27.64 18.22 13.23
N LEU A 181 27.44 18.84 14.39
CA LEU A 181 28.49 19.62 15.06
C LEU A 181 29.66 18.74 15.51
N TYR A 182 29.37 17.54 16.04
CA TYR A 182 30.36 16.53 16.41
C TYR A 182 31.21 16.11 15.21
N SER A 183 30.60 15.83 14.06
CA SER A 183 31.35 15.41 12.86
C SER A 183 32.26 16.52 12.30
N HIS A 184 31.89 17.79 12.48
CA HIS A 184 32.65 18.93 11.96
C HIS A 184 33.78 19.39 12.90
N TYR A 185 33.55 19.33 14.22
CA TYR A 185 34.45 19.96 15.20
C TYR A 185 34.89 19.02 16.33
N GLY A 186 34.40 17.79 16.35
CA GLY A 186 34.68 16.80 17.39
C GLY A 186 33.91 17.04 18.70
N PRO A 187 34.19 16.23 19.74
CA PRO A 187 33.47 16.26 21.01
C PRO A 187 33.79 17.48 21.89
N GLY A 188 34.90 18.20 21.62
CA GLY A 188 35.39 19.29 22.47
C GLY A 188 34.51 20.55 22.55
N ARG A 189 33.34 20.54 21.88
CA ARG A 189 32.34 21.61 21.97
C ARG A 189 31.43 21.48 23.20
N TRP A 190 31.38 20.31 23.81
CA TRP A 190 30.63 20.05 25.04
C TRP A 190 31.55 20.01 26.24
N VAL A 191 31.09 20.61 27.34
CA VAL A 191 31.80 20.54 28.63
C VAL A 191 31.70 19.12 29.18
N CYS A 192 30.52 18.49 29.03
CA CYS A 192 30.34 17.06 29.26
C CYS A 192 31.08 16.27 28.18
N GLN A 193 32.06 15.44 28.58
CA GLN A 193 32.90 14.70 27.63
C GLN A 193 32.39 13.29 27.31
N GLY A 194 31.27 12.87 27.89
CA GLY A 194 30.74 11.52 27.76
C GLY A 194 31.53 10.48 28.55
#